data_AF-A0A9E3ABN4-F1
#
_entry.id   AF-A0A9E3ABN4-F1
#
_cell.length_a   1.000
_cell.length_b   1.000
_cell.length_c   1.000
_cell.angle_alpha   90.00
_cell.angle_beta   90.00
_cell.angle_gamma   90.00
#
_symmetry.space_group_name_H-M   'P 1'
#
loop_
_entity.id
_entity.type
_entity.pdbx_description
1 polymer ?
#
loop_
_entity_poly.entity_id
_entity_poly.type
_entity_poly.pdbx_seq_one_letter_code
_entity_poly.pdbx_strand_id
1 'polypeptide(L)'
;MAEDQTPGGFPQLASWSRPDRPYPGGGAAYGTMIEALRDFLDHLAGSKPDEATIAALGEDLKAWSERLAPLGVRETEQIWGRRHDLPGRGQALWPPLTDIDSDESSVSATVYFGRRYLGGNGAVHGGALPLLFDEVLGQLSNIGGRSRARTAYLH
;
A
#
# COMPACT_ATOMS: atom_id res chain seq x y z
N MET A 1 34.74 -10.36 8.84
CA MET A 1 34.15 -9.73 7.65
C MET A 1 33.02 -8.86 8.15
N ALA A 2 33.10 -7.54 7.93
CA ALA A 2 32.11 -6.62 8.45
C ALA A 2 30.79 -6.82 7.70
N GLU A 3 29.73 -7.21 8.41
CA GLU A 3 28.37 -7.16 7.89
C GLU A 3 28.04 -5.70 7.57
N ASP A 4 27.80 -5.42 6.30
CA ASP A 4 27.21 -4.16 5.84
C ASP A 4 25.77 -4.12 6.33
N GLN A 5 25.59 -3.68 7.58
CA GLN A 5 24.30 -3.29 8.12
C GLN A 5 23.91 -1.97 7.46
N THR A 6 23.36 -2.03 6.25
CA THR A 6 22.61 -0.90 5.73
C THR A 6 21.37 -0.73 6.61
N PRO A 7 21.25 0.32 7.44
CA PRO A 7 20.10 0.48 8.32
C PRO A 7 18.83 0.57 7.47
N GLY A 8 17.75 -0.08 7.91
CA GLY A 8 16.44 -0.09 7.26
C GLY A 8 16.06 1.31 6.78
N GLY A 9 16.15 1.50 5.47
CA GLY A 9 16.05 2.83 4.86
C GLY A 9 15.34 2.73 3.52
N PHE A 10 14.39 3.63 3.30
CA PHE A 10 13.62 3.69 2.07
C PHE A 10 14.54 3.94 0.85
N PRO A 11 14.42 3.19 -0.25
CA PRO A 11 15.22 3.43 -1.43
C PRO A 11 15.00 4.87 -1.94
N GLN A 12 16.06 5.56 -2.37
CA GLN A 12 15.90 6.86 -3.01
C GLN A 12 15.18 6.68 -4.34
N LEU A 13 14.18 7.53 -4.59
CA LEU A 13 13.39 7.53 -5.81
C LEU A 13 13.98 8.60 -6.75
N ALA A 14 14.06 8.29 -8.05
CA ALA A 14 14.42 9.32 -9.06
C ALA A 14 13.16 9.91 -9.67
N SER A 15 12.13 9.08 -9.80
CA SER A 15 10.83 9.38 -10.37
C SER A 15 9.76 8.69 -9.51
N TRP A 16 8.53 9.16 -9.64
CA TRP A 16 7.36 8.60 -8.97
C TRP A 16 7.14 7.10 -9.29
N SER A 17 7.28 6.75 -10.56
CA SER A 17 7.18 5.39 -11.06
C SER A 17 8.56 4.87 -11.48
N ARG A 18 8.91 3.64 -11.08
CA ARG A 18 10.17 2.96 -11.47
C ARG A 18 9.93 1.52 -11.94
N PRO A 19 9.29 1.29 -13.09
CA PRO A 19 8.99 -0.06 -13.56
C PRO A 19 10.24 -0.94 -13.80
N ASP A 20 11.43 -0.35 -13.85
CA ASP A 20 12.72 -0.98 -14.17
C ASP A 20 13.51 -1.53 -12.98
N ARG A 21 13.12 -1.21 -11.73
CA ARG A 21 13.85 -1.70 -10.54
C ARG A 21 13.42 -3.14 -10.17
N PRO A 22 14.37 -4.02 -9.77
CA PRO A 22 14.00 -5.32 -9.22
C PRO A 22 13.22 -5.11 -7.92
N TYR A 23 12.06 -5.75 -7.84
CA TYR A 23 11.25 -5.79 -6.63
C TYR A 23 11.50 -7.09 -5.85
N PRO A 24 11.19 -7.14 -4.54
CA PRO A 24 11.42 -8.32 -3.69
C PRO A 24 10.68 -9.60 -4.12
N GLY A 25 9.81 -9.56 -5.14
CA GLY A 25 9.24 -10.74 -5.79
C GLY A 25 7.71 -10.71 -5.91
N GLY A 26 7.12 -11.90 -6.03
CA GLY A 26 5.66 -12.13 -6.11
C GLY A 26 5.06 -12.09 -7.52
N GLY A 27 5.78 -11.56 -8.51
CA GLY A 27 5.33 -11.53 -9.91
C GLY A 27 3.97 -10.88 -10.13
N ALA A 28 3.31 -11.20 -11.25
CA ALA A 28 1.96 -10.73 -11.54
C ALA A 28 0.91 -11.29 -10.57
N ALA A 29 1.11 -12.53 -10.10
CA ALA A 29 0.19 -13.20 -9.17
C ALA A 29 -0.01 -12.43 -7.86
N TYR A 30 1.04 -11.78 -7.34
CA TYR A 30 0.91 -10.91 -6.17
C TYR A 30 0.02 -9.70 -6.43
N GLY A 31 0.08 -9.12 -7.65
CA GLY A 31 -0.81 -8.04 -8.08
C GLY A 31 -2.28 -8.46 -8.06
N THR A 32 -2.58 -9.60 -8.69
CA THR A 32 -3.93 -10.17 -8.70
C THR A 32 -4.43 -10.48 -7.28
N MET A 33 -3.57 -11.03 -6.42
CA MET A 33 -3.92 -11.33 -5.04
C MET A 33 -4.20 -10.05 -4.22
N ILE A 34 -3.40 -8.99 -4.34
CA ILE A 34 -3.62 -7.76 -3.57
C ILE A 34 -4.88 -7.01 -4.06
N GLU A 35 -5.20 -7.07 -5.35
CA GLU A 35 -6.46 -6.57 -5.89
C GLU A 35 -7.65 -7.33 -5.30
N ALA A 36 -7.61 -8.67 -5.29
CA ALA A 36 -8.65 -9.48 -4.65
C ALA A 36 -8.81 -9.17 -3.15
N LEU A 37 -7.71 -8.90 -2.42
CA LEU A 37 -7.78 -8.48 -1.02
C LEU A 37 -8.48 -7.12 -0.88
N ARG A 38 -8.19 -6.16 -1.76
CA ARG A 38 -8.82 -4.83 -1.76
C ARG A 38 -10.31 -4.92 -2.02
N ASP A 39 -10.73 -5.79 -2.93
CA ASP A 39 -12.14 -6.04 -3.23
C ASP A 39 -12.85 -6.71 -2.06
N PHE A 40 -12.21 -7.70 -1.42
CA PHE A 40 -12.73 -8.32 -0.19
C PHE A 40 -12.97 -7.27 0.91
N LEU A 41 -12.01 -6.38 1.15
CA LEU A 41 -12.17 -5.31 2.17
C LEU A 41 -13.33 -4.37 1.85
N ASP A 42 -13.53 -4.02 0.58
CA ASP A 42 -14.67 -3.20 0.15
C ASP A 42 -16.01 -3.92 0.35
N HIS A 43 -16.10 -5.20 -0.04
CA HIS A 43 -17.30 -5.99 0.18
C HIS A 43 -17.60 -6.19 1.68
N LEU A 44 -16.57 -6.48 2.48
CA LEU A 44 -16.71 -6.64 3.93
C LEU A 44 -17.30 -5.37 4.54
N ALA A 45 -16.72 -4.20 4.25
CA ALA A 45 -17.20 -2.92 4.75
C ALA A 45 -18.60 -2.53 4.22
N GLY A 46 -18.99 -3.06 3.06
CA GLY A 46 -20.28 -2.79 2.42
C GLY A 46 -21.41 -3.76 2.78
N SER A 47 -21.11 -4.85 3.48
CA SER A 47 -22.03 -5.97 3.65
C SER A 47 -22.66 -6.03 5.05
N LYS A 48 -23.73 -6.82 5.15
CA LYS A 48 -24.36 -7.24 6.40
C LYS A 48 -24.44 -8.78 6.40
N PRO A 49 -23.31 -9.48 6.59
CA PRO A 49 -23.28 -10.94 6.56
C PRO A 49 -24.01 -11.51 7.77
N ASP A 50 -24.57 -12.72 7.63
CA ASP A 50 -25.14 -13.47 8.75
C ASP A 50 -24.04 -14.15 9.58
N GLU A 51 -24.42 -14.70 10.74
CA GLU A 51 -23.49 -15.31 11.69
C GLU A 51 -22.74 -16.51 11.08
N ALA A 52 -23.42 -17.31 10.26
CA ALA A 52 -22.81 -18.45 9.59
C ALA A 52 -21.72 -18.00 8.59
N THR A 53 -22.00 -16.95 7.80
CA THR A 53 -21.03 -16.35 6.88
C THR A 53 -19.85 -15.75 7.64
N ILE A 54 -20.11 -15.05 8.76
CA ILE A 54 -19.05 -14.47 9.62
C ILE A 54 -18.13 -15.58 10.15
N ALA A 55 -18.70 -16.68 10.66
CA ALA A 55 -17.93 -17.80 11.18
C ALA A 55 -17.05 -18.44 10.09
N ALA A 56 -17.62 -18.69 8.91
CA ALA A 56 -16.90 -19.27 7.78
C ALA A 56 -15.73 -18.38 7.31
N LEU A 57 -15.98 -17.08 7.11
CA LEU A 57 -14.94 -16.12 6.75
C LEU A 57 -13.85 -16.01 7.82
N GLY A 58 -14.22 -16.16 9.10
CA GLY A 58 -13.27 -16.20 10.20
C GLY A 58 -12.29 -17.37 10.09
N GLU A 59 -12.76 -18.56 9.74
CA GLU A 59 -11.90 -19.73 9.52
C GLU A 59 -11.02 -19.57 8.27
N ASP A 60 -11.55 -19.01 7.19
CA ASP A 60 -10.77 -18.73 5.98
C ASP A 60 -9.61 -17.75 6.27
N LEU A 61 -9.88 -16.67 7.01
CA LEU A 61 -8.85 -15.69 7.40
C LEU A 61 -7.78 -16.29 8.30
N LYS A 62 -8.14 -17.22 9.20
CA LYS A 62 -7.16 -17.98 9.99
C LYS A 62 -6.30 -18.85 9.10
N ALA A 63 -6.89 -19.59 8.16
CA ALA A 63 -6.15 -20.42 7.22
C ALA A 63 -5.19 -19.60 6.35
N TRP A 64 -5.58 -18.41 5.90
CA TRP A 64 -4.69 -17.50 5.18
C TRP A 64 -3.53 -17.03 6.06
N SER A 65 -3.81 -16.70 7.32
CA SER A 65 -2.79 -16.26 8.28
C SER A 65 -1.78 -17.36 8.60
N GLU A 66 -2.25 -18.58 8.83
CA GLU A 66 -1.42 -19.77 9.08
C GLU A 66 -0.51 -20.07 7.88
N ARG A 67 -1.01 -19.89 6.65
CA ARG A 67 -0.23 -20.04 5.43
C ARG A 67 0.90 -19.02 5.31
N LEU A 68 0.68 -17.79 5.78
CA LEU A 68 1.65 -16.70 5.71
C LEU A 68 2.65 -16.70 6.88
N ALA A 69 2.26 -17.20 8.05
CA ALA A 69 3.08 -17.19 9.27
C ALA A 69 4.53 -17.73 9.07
N PRO A 70 4.78 -18.88 8.40
CA PRO A 70 6.15 -19.37 8.20
C PRO A 70 6.94 -18.60 7.14
N LEU A 71 6.30 -17.70 6.39
CA LEU A 71 6.91 -16.91 5.30
C LEU A 71 7.34 -15.51 5.77
N GLY A 72 7.33 -15.24 7.08
CA GLY A 72 7.79 -13.98 7.64
C GLY A 72 9.26 -13.69 7.30
N VAL A 73 9.52 -12.48 6.80
CA VAL A 73 10.85 -12.01 6.41
C VAL A 73 11.17 -10.67 7.07
N ARG A 74 12.43 -10.24 6.98
CA ARG A 74 12.83 -8.89 7.43
C ARG A 74 12.18 -7.82 6.55
N GLU A 75 12.05 -6.62 7.09
CA GLU A 75 11.43 -5.47 6.41
C GLU A 75 12.02 -5.16 5.03
N THR A 76 13.33 -5.38 4.85
CA THR A 76 14.03 -5.14 3.58
C THR A 76 13.65 -6.14 2.47
N GLU A 77 13.08 -7.28 2.85
CA GLU A 77 12.77 -8.41 1.95
C GLU A 77 11.26 -8.56 1.70
N GLN A 78 10.41 -7.85 2.46
CA GLN A 78 8.95 -7.95 2.33
C GLN A 78 8.44 -7.37 1.00
N ILE A 79 7.39 -7.95 0.42
CA ILE A 79 6.76 -7.44 -0.80
C ILE A 79 5.82 -6.25 -0.51
N TRP A 80 5.14 -6.28 0.63
CA TRP A 80 4.15 -5.28 1.04
C TRP A 80 4.73 -3.87 1.03
N GLY A 81 4.14 -3.01 0.19
CA GLY A 81 4.53 -1.60 0.05
C GLY A 81 5.84 -1.38 -0.70
N ARG A 82 6.43 -2.40 -1.35
CA ARG A 82 7.67 -2.30 -2.12
C ARG A 82 7.50 -2.57 -3.62
N ARG A 83 6.27 -2.81 -4.12
CA ARG A 83 5.99 -3.07 -5.54
C ARG A 83 5.55 -1.82 -6.30
N HIS A 84 6.50 -0.93 -6.61
CA HIS A 84 6.20 0.36 -7.28
C HIS A 84 5.64 0.21 -8.71
N ASP A 85 5.70 -0.98 -9.28
CA ASP A 85 5.06 -1.37 -10.54
C ASP A 85 3.56 -1.67 -10.38
N LEU A 86 3.10 -1.89 -9.14
CA LEU A 86 1.70 -2.19 -8.83
C LEU A 86 0.98 -0.96 -8.26
N PRO A 87 -0.34 -0.85 -8.51
CA PRO A 87 -1.16 0.17 -7.87
C PRO A 87 -0.99 0.09 -6.34
N GLY A 88 -0.90 1.24 -5.67
CA GLY A 88 -0.71 1.33 -4.21
C GLY A 88 0.54 0.62 -3.68
N ARG A 89 1.59 0.48 -4.50
CA ARG A 89 2.85 -0.21 -4.18
C ARG A 89 2.70 -1.68 -3.73
N GLY A 90 1.62 -2.33 -4.15
CA GLY A 90 1.28 -3.70 -3.74
C GLY A 90 0.79 -3.84 -2.30
N GLN A 91 0.11 -2.85 -1.74
CA GLN A 91 -0.51 -2.95 -0.41
C GLN A 91 -1.94 -2.42 -0.35
N ALA A 92 -2.70 -2.79 0.68
CA ALA A 92 -4.11 -2.39 0.84
C ALA A 92 -4.35 -1.24 1.83
N LEU A 93 -3.29 -0.56 2.32
CA LEU A 93 -3.41 0.48 3.34
C LEU A 93 -4.13 1.75 2.84
N TRP A 94 -3.72 2.27 1.68
CA TRP A 94 -4.32 3.44 1.03
C TRP A 94 -4.86 3.09 -0.36
N PRO A 95 -5.84 3.85 -0.90
CA PRO A 95 -6.38 3.59 -2.22
C PRO A 95 -5.29 3.74 -3.29
N PRO A 96 -5.34 2.95 -4.37
CA PRO A 96 -4.43 3.14 -5.48
C PRO A 96 -4.68 4.47 -6.18
N LEU A 97 -3.59 5.12 -6.60
CA LEU A 97 -3.61 6.27 -7.48
C LEU A 97 -3.68 5.82 -8.93
N THR A 98 -4.40 6.57 -9.76
CA THR A 98 -4.63 6.36 -11.19
C THR A 98 -4.39 7.68 -11.94
N ASP A 99 -4.21 7.64 -13.26
CA ASP A 99 -3.97 8.84 -14.09
C ASP A 99 -2.87 9.75 -13.52
N ILE A 100 -1.75 9.14 -13.16
CA ILE A 100 -0.67 9.82 -12.45
C ILE A 100 0.17 10.64 -13.43
N ASP A 101 0.27 11.94 -13.18
CA ASP A 101 1.23 12.85 -13.79
C ASP A 101 2.16 13.39 -12.70
N SER A 102 3.47 13.44 -12.97
CA SER A 102 4.44 13.85 -11.95
C SER A 102 5.73 14.37 -12.55
N ASP A 103 6.30 15.37 -11.89
CA ASP A 103 7.65 15.87 -12.10
C ASP A 103 8.41 15.91 -10.77
N GLU A 104 9.61 16.51 -10.74
CA GLU A 104 10.42 16.59 -9.51
C GLU A 104 9.76 17.41 -8.39
N SER A 105 8.79 18.25 -8.70
CA SER A 105 8.16 19.24 -7.81
C SER A 105 6.65 19.05 -7.63
N SER A 106 5.99 18.32 -8.52
CA SER A 106 4.53 18.18 -8.54
C SER A 106 4.09 16.74 -8.80
N VAL A 107 2.92 16.39 -8.27
CA VAL A 107 2.23 15.11 -8.52
C VAL A 107 0.74 15.40 -8.62
N SER A 108 0.12 14.94 -9.68
CA SER A 108 -1.32 14.94 -9.90
C SER A 108 -1.78 13.52 -10.14
N ALA A 109 -2.90 13.12 -9.55
CA ALA A 109 -3.46 11.79 -9.71
C ALA A 109 -4.96 11.77 -9.40
N THR A 110 -5.66 10.80 -9.97
CA THR A 110 -7.03 10.45 -9.63
C THR A 110 -7.04 9.33 -8.59
N VAL A 111 -7.91 9.45 -7.59
CA VAL A 111 -8.09 8.44 -6.54
C VAL A 111 -9.56 8.08 -6.38
N TYR A 112 -9.84 6.79 -6.24
CA TYR A 112 -11.17 6.29 -5.89
C TYR A 112 -11.16 5.67 -4.49
N PHE A 113 -11.93 6.27 -3.59
CA PHE A 113 -12.14 5.74 -2.25
C PHE A 113 -13.29 4.74 -2.25
N GLY A 114 -12.93 3.45 -2.24
CA GLY A 114 -13.90 2.36 -2.11
C GLY A 114 -14.62 2.35 -0.75
N ARG A 115 -15.60 1.45 -0.63
CA ARG A 115 -16.50 1.34 0.51
C ARG A 115 -15.80 1.21 1.86
N ARG A 116 -14.61 0.59 1.91
CA ARG A 116 -13.82 0.46 3.14
C ARG A 116 -13.26 1.78 3.70
N TYR A 117 -13.29 2.86 2.91
CA TYR A 117 -12.91 4.21 3.34
C TYR A 117 -14.11 5.12 3.65
N LEU A 118 -15.34 4.60 3.58
CA LEU A 118 -16.54 5.37 3.86
C LEU A 118 -16.57 5.81 5.33
N GLY A 119 -16.71 7.12 5.55
CA GLY A 119 -17.04 7.67 6.86
C GLY A 119 -18.55 7.73 7.05
N GLY A 120 -19.10 8.94 7.07
CA GLY A 120 -20.55 9.19 7.16
C GLY A 120 -21.08 9.93 5.93
N ASN A 121 -22.38 9.80 5.66
CA ASN A 121 -23.11 10.57 4.63
C ASN A 121 -22.51 10.47 3.21
N GLY A 122 -21.92 9.33 2.84
CA GLY A 122 -21.30 9.16 1.53
C GLY A 122 -19.94 9.83 1.37
N ALA A 123 -19.40 10.45 2.42
CA ALA A 123 -18.08 11.09 2.39
C ALA A 123 -16.98 10.13 2.87
N VAL A 124 -15.77 10.36 2.36
CA VAL A 124 -14.56 9.66 2.81
C VAL A 124 -14.32 9.93 4.29
N HIS A 125 -13.91 8.90 5.03
CA HIS A 125 -13.53 9.05 6.43
C HIS A 125 -12.39 10.05 6.57
N GLY A 126 -12.54 11.03 7.48
CA GLY A 126 -11.59 12.15 7.61
C GLY A 126 -10.15 11.72 7.82
N GLY A 127 -9.90 10.59 8.51
CA GLY A 127 -8.56 10.03 8.71
C GLY A 127 -7.92 9.35 7.49
N ALA A 128 -8.70 8.99 6.45
CA ALA A 128 -8.14 8.37 5.23
C ALA A 128 -7.50 9.39 4.28
N LEU A 129 -7.96 10.65 4.32
CA LEU A 129 -7.41 11.75 3.53
C LEU A 129 -5.95 12.09 3.94
N PRO A 130 -5.63 12.39 5.21
CA PRO A 130 -4.25 12.67 5.60
C PRO A 130 -3.35 11.45 5.43
N LEU A 131 -3.85 10.22 5.58
CA LEU A 131 -3.08 9.02 5.25
C LEU A 131 -2.65 9.00 3.77
N LEU A 132 -3.55 9.35 2.85
CA LEU A 132 -3.22 9.44 1.43
C LEU A 132 -2.20 10.55 1.16
N PHE A 133 -2.39 11.72 1.77
CA PHE A 133 -1.48 12.85 1.58
C PHE A 133 -0.10 12.61 2.20
N ASP A 134 0.00 11.96 3.36
CA ASP A 134 1.29 11.56 3.96
C ASP A 134 2.07 10.65 3.00
N GLU A 135 1.40 9.67 2.42
CA GLU A 135 2.02 8.79 1.42
C GLU A 135 2.48 9.58 0.17
N VAL A 136 1.63 10.46 -0.37
CA VAL A 136 1.94 11.21 -1.60
C VAL A 136 3.10 12.19 -1.37
N LEU A 137 3.04 12.96 -0.29
CA LEU A 137 4.06 13.94 0.07
C LEU A 137 5.36 13.24 0.51
N GLY A 138 5.25 12.10 1.18
CA GLY A 138 6.37 11.23 1.52
C GLY A 138 7.12 10.80 0.27
N GLN A 139 6.42 10.33 -0.76
CA GLN A 139 7.06 10.00 -2.05
C GLN A 139 7.67 11.23 -2.72
N LEU A 140 6.93 12.33 -2.84
CA LEU A 140 7.40 13.56 -3.49
C LEU A 140 8.64 14.14 -2.82
N SER A 141 8.74 14.07 -1.48
CA SER A 141 9.94 14.53 -0.76
C SER A 141 11.19 13.71 -1.05
N ASN A 142 11.03 12.48 -1.55
CA ASN A 142 12.10 11.52 -1.80
C ASN A 142 12.41 11.28 -3.30
N ILE A 143 11.79 12.03 -4.22
CA ILE A 143 12.15 12.06 -5.66
C ILE A 143 13.15 13.20 -5.98
N GLY A 144 13.68 13.22 -7.21
CA GLY A 144 14.52 14.33 -7.71
C GLY A 144 15.89 14.45 -7.05
N GLY A 145 16.46 13.34 -6.56
CA GLY A 145 17.81 13.32 -5.97
C GLY A 145 17.95 13.98 -4.59
N ARG A 146 16.83 14.34 -3.95
CA ARG A 146 16.82 14.96 -2.61
C ARG A 146 17.27 13.99 -1.52
N SER A 147 17.88 14.53 -0.47
CA SER A 147 18.18 13.78 0.75
C SER A 147 16.91 13.19 1.35
N ARG A 148 17.03 11.99 1.95
CA ARG A 148 15.89 11.31 2.58
C ARG A 148 15.24 12.19 3.64
N ALA A 149 13.92 12.30 3.58
CA ALA A 149 13.10 12.98 4.57
C ALA A 149 12.17 11.99 5.28
N ARG A 150 11.76 12.34 6.49
CA ARG A 150 10.65 11.70 7.21
C ARG A 150 9.59 12.76 7.49
N THR A 151 8.34 12.35 7.53
CA THR A 151 7.25 13.23 7.97
C THR A 151 7.53 13.69 9.40
N ALA A 152 7.61 15.00 9.61
CA ALA A 152 7.70 15.61 10.93
C ALA A 152 6.31 16.02 11.44
N TYR A 153 5.49 16.59 10.57
CA TYR A 153 4.10 16.96 10.82
C TYR A 153 3.33 17.00 9.49
N LEU A 154 2.01 16.82 9.57
CA LEU A 154 1.06 17.02 8.48
C LEU A 154 -0.11 17.82 9.05
N HIS A 155 -0.47 18.92 8.39
CA HIS A 155 -1.52 19.85 8.83
C HIS A 155 -2.73 19.77 7.90
#